data_AF-A0A7L2DGW0-F1
#
_entry.id   AF-A0A7L2DGW0-F1
#
_cell.length_a   1.000
_cell.length_b   1.000
_cell.length_c   1.000
_cell.angle_alpha   90.00
_cell.angle_beta   90.00
_cell.angle_gamma   90.00
#
_symmetry.space_group_name_H-M   'P 1'
#
loop_
_entity.id
_entity.type
_entity.pdbx_description
1 polymer ?
#
loop_
_entity_poly.entity_id
_entity_poly.type
_entity_poly.pdbx_seq_one_letter_code
_entity_poly.pdbx_strand_id
1 'polypeptide(L)'
;QGVMEGYNGTIFAYGQTDSKKSFTMQGVADPSSQKGIIPRAFEHIFGSVQVGVKEIPLISPSCAKNAKFLLRAFYPEIYNEDILLGAYTKEKLE
;
A
#
# COMPACT_ATOMS: atom_id res chain seq x y z
N GLN A 1 -1.17 -5.27 -11.94
CA GLN A 1 -2.03 -4.35 -12.71
C GLN A 1 -3.43 -4.21 -12.12
N GLY A 2 -4.04 -5.25 -11.54
CA GLY A 2 -5.41 -5.19 -10.99
C GLY A 2 -5.78 -4.01 -10.06
N VAL A 3 -4.91 -3.56 -9.15
CA VAL A 3 -5.27 -2.46 -8.23
C VAL A 3 -5.51 -1.12 -8.95
N MET A 4 -4.79 -0.86 -10.04
CA MET A 4 -4.98 0.35 -10.85
C MET A 4 -6.23 0.29 -11.73
N GLU A 5 -6.76 -0.91 -11.95
CA GLU A 5 -7.99 -1.17 -12.70
C GLU A 5 -9.24 -1.16 -11.80
N GLY A 6 -9.06 -0.97 -10.48
CA GLY A 6 -10.16 -0.91 -9.51
C GLY A 6 -10.40 -2.21 -8.73
N TYR A 7 -9.49 -3.20 -8.81
CA TYR A 7 -9.58 -4.42 -8.01
C TYR A 7 -8.90 -4.28 -6.64
N ASN A 8 -9.49 -4.87 -5.61
CA ASN A 8 -8.87 -4.92 -4.28
C ASN A 8 -7.70 -5.91 -4.28
N GLY A 9 -6.56 -5.50 -3.71
CA GLY A 9 -5.38 -6.35 -3.54
C GLY A 9 -4.93 -6.38 -2.09
N THR A 10 -4.62 -7.57 -1.58
CA THR A 10 -4.15 -7.77 -0.20
C THR A 10 -2.91 -8.66 -0.19
N ILE A 11 -1.90 -8.27 0.58
CA ILE A 11 -0.64 -9.02 0.75
C ILE A 11 -0.39 -9.18 2.24
N PHE A 12 -0.16 -10.42 2.68
CA PHE A 12 0.19 -10.74 4.06
C PHE A 12 1.55 -11.46 4.10
N ALA A 13 2.40 -11.07 5.05
CA ALA A 13 3.60 -11.81 5.39
C ALA A 13 3.33 -12.63 6.66
N TYR A 14 3.41 -13.95 6.55
CA TYR A 14 3.16 -14.90 7.66
C TYR A 14 4.37 -15.82 7.84
N GLY A 15 4.61 -16.24 9.09
CA GLY A 15 5.77 -17.06 9.46
C GLY A 15 6.17 -16.87 10.93
N GLN A 16 7.15 -17.65 11.39
CA GLN A 16 7.68 -17.59 12.75
C GLN A 16 8.40 -16.26 13.04
N THR A 17 8.51 -15.86 14.31
CA THR A 17 9.41 -14.78 14.73
C THR A 17 10.82 -14.99 14.15
N ASP A 18 11.48 -13.89 13.77
CA ASP A 18 12.76 -13.89 13.03
C ASP A 18 12.76 -14.48 11.61
N SER A 19 11.61 -14.88 11.06
CA SER A 19 11.47 -15.30 9.65
C SER A 19 11.48 -14.14 8.65
N LYS A 20 12.03 -12.98 9.04
CA LYS A 20 12.17 -11.78 8.18
C LYS A 20 10.87 -11.19 7.62
N LYS A 21 9.70 -11.43 8.23
CA LYS A 21 8.40 -10.84 7.79
C LYS A 21 8.46 -9.32 7.65
N SER A 22 8.94 -8.63 8.68
CA SER A 22 9.07 -7.16 8.68
C SER A 22 10.09 -6.68 7.65
N PHE A 23 11.16 -7.46 7.43
CA PHE A 23 12.15 -7.15 6.39
C PHE A 23 11.55 -7.34 4.97
N THR A 24 10.70 -8.33 4.74
CA THR A 24 9.99 -8.48 3.46
C THR A 24 8.99 -7.34 3.22
N MET A 25 8.21 -6.96 4.23
CA MET A 25 7.18 -5.92 4.09
C MET A 25 7.76 -4.51 4.04
N GLN A 26 8.62 -4.14 4.99
CA GLN A 26 9.20 -2.80 5.10
C GLN A 26 10.59 -2.72 4.47
N GLY A 27 11.44 -3.71 4.76
CA GLY A 27 12.86 -3.72 4.34
C GLY A 27 13.67 -2.62 5.01
N VAL A 28 14.76 -2.21 4.36
CA VAL A 28 15.59 -1.07 4.78
C VAL A 28 15.55 0.03 3.73
N ALA A 29 15.74 1.28 4.16
CA ALA A 29 15.69 2.44 3.26
C ALA A 29 16.91 2.51 2.32
N ASP A 30 18.08 2.11 2.83
CA ASP A 30 19.36 2.15 2.15
C ASP A 30 20.11 0.81 2.42
N PRO A 31 20.60 0.09 1.40
CA PRO A 31 20.52 0.37 -0.05
C PRO A 31 19.12 0.17 -0.63
N SER A 32 18.83 0.91 -1.71
CA SER A 32 17.53 0.86 -2.41
C SER A 32 17.12 -0.56 -2.86
N SER A 33 18.11 -1.43 -3.10
CA SER A 33 17.91 -2.85 -3.43
C SER A 33 17.21 -3.64 -2.31
N GLN A 34 17.29 -3.18 -1.06
CA GLN A 34 16.71 -3.86 0.10
C GLN A 34 15.39 -3.25 0.60
N LYS A 35 14.77 -2.34 -0.16
CA LYS A 35 13.41 -1.87 0.12
C LYS A 35 12.42 -3.03 0.07
N GLY A 36 11.49 -3.08 1.03
CA GLY A 36 10.44 -4.10 1.09
C GLY A 36 9.26 -3.83 0.14
N ILE A 37 8.20 -4.61 0.30
CA ILE A 37 6.99 -4.54 -0.52
C ILE A 37 6.27 -3.19 -0.36
N ILE A 38 6.11 -2.69 0.86
CA ILE A 38 5.38 -1.44 1.18
C ILE A 38 5.98 -0.23 0.44
N PRO A 39 7.28 0.12 0.62
CA PRO A 39 7.85 1.28 -0.06
C PRO A 39 7.85 1.14 -1.59
N ARG A 40 8.05 -0.08 -2.13
CA ARG A 40 7.98 -0.34 -3.58
C ARG A 40 6.56 -0.17 -4.12
N ALA A 41 5.55 -0.57 -3.36
CA ALA A 41 4.16 -0.39 -3.75
C ALA A 41 3.80 1.09 -3.85
N PHE A 42 4.25 1.92 -2.90
CA PHE A 42 4.07 3.37 -2.98
C PHE A 42 4.76 3.96 -4.22
N GLU A 43 6.04 3.62 -4.47
CA GLU A 43 6.78 4.08 -5.65
C GLU A 43 6.05 3.72 -6.95
N HIS A 44 5.56 2.48 -7.04
CA HIS A 44 4.78 2.02 -8.19
C HIS A 44 3.46 2.79 -8.33
N ILE A 45 2.71 3.00 -7.23
CA ILE A 45 1.43 3.71 -7.26
C ILE A 45 1.62 5.16 -7.73
N PHE A 46 2.55 5.89 -7.12
CA PHE A 46 2.84 7.27 -7.50
C PHE A 46 3.40 7.36 -8.93
N GLY A 47 4.24 6.40 -9.34
CA GLY A 47 4.72 6.30 -10.72
C GLY A 47 3.60 6.10 -11.74
N SER A 48 2.65 5.20 -11.47
CA SER A 48 1.50 4.97 -12.36
C SER A 48 0.57 6.16 -12.45
N VAL A 49 0.35 6.88 -11.34
CA VAL A 49 -0.46 8.11 -11.31
C VAL A 49 0.20 9.22 -12.14
N GLN A 50 1.53 9.40 -12.01
CA GLN A 50 2.27 10.46 -12.71
C GLN A 50 2.37 10.24 -14.22
N VAL A 51 2.51 8.99 -14.66
CA VAL A 51 2.65 8.66 -16.10
C VAL A 51 1.32 8.84 -16.85
N GLY A 52 0.21 9.01 -16.13
CA GLY A 52 -1.12 9.09 -16.71
C GLY A 52 -1.52 7.72 -17.20
N VAL A 53 -2.59 7.16 -16.67
CA VAL A 53 -2.93 5.77 -16.92
C VAL A 53 -3.35 5.58 -18.39
N LYS A 54 -2.37 5.28 -19.24
CA LYS A 54 -2.53 4.94 -20.66
C LYS A 54 -3.16 3.56 -20.87
N GLU A 55 -3.29 2.76 -19.81
CA GLU A 55 -3.64 1.34 -19.87
C GLU A 55 -4.77 0.93 -18.91
N ILE A 56 -5.76 1.78 -18.61
CA ILE A 56 -7.02 1.24 -18.08
C ILE A 56 -7.96 1.02 -19.28
N PRO A 57 -8.05 -0.22 -19.81
CA PRO A 57 -8.89 -0.53 -20.97
C PRO A 57 -10.39 -0.33 -20.71
N LEU A 58 -10.80 -0.18 -19.44
CA LEU A 58 -12.19 0.04 -19.03
C LEU A 58 -12.62 1.51 -19.02
N ILE A 59 -11.70 2.47 -19.14
CA ILE A 59 -12.05 3.90 -19.25
C ILE A 59 -11.84 4.33 -20.69
N SER A 60 -12.88 4.86 -21.32
CA SER A 60 -12.79 5.39 -22.68
C SER A 60 -11.57 6.34 -22.81
N PRO A 61 -10.73 6.22 -23.85
CA PRO A 61 -9.48 6.97 -23.99
C PRO A 61 -9.65 8.50 -23.96
N SER A 62 -10.87 8.97 -24.16
CA SER A 62 -11.29 10.37 -24.02
C SER A 62 -11.31 10.87 -22.56
N CYS A 63 -11.64 9.99 -21.61
CA CYS A 63 -11.79 10.31 -20.18
C CYS A 63 -10.48 10.10 -19.38
N ALA A 64 -9.57 9.25 -19.88
CA ALA A 64 -8.29 8.97 -19.23
C ALA A 64 -7.40 10.23 -19.05
N LYS A 65 -7.61 11.27 -19.86
CA LYS A 65 -6.86 12.54 -19.79
C LYS A 65 -7.18 13.39 -18.54
N ASN A 66 -8.28 13.12 -17.84
CA ASN A 66 -8.74 13.92 -16.68
C ASN A 66 -8.98 13.08 -15.42
N ALA A 67 -8.35 11.91 -15.31
CA ALA A 67 -8.49 11.08 -14.11
C ALA A 67 -7.88 11.79 -12.89
N LYS A 68 -8.71 12.07 -11.88
CA LYS A 68 -8.28 12.59 -10.58
C LYS A 68 -8.20 11.43 -9.60
N PHE A 69 -7.04 11.23 -9.01
CA PHE A 69 -6.82 10.19 -7.99
C PHE A 69 -6.81 10.82 -6.60
N LEU A 70 -7.51 10.20 -5.66
CA LEU A 70 -7.43 10.53 -4.23
C LEU A 70 -6.81 9.33 -3.50
N LEU A 71 -5.61 9.52 -2.96
CA LEU A 71 -4.89 8.51 -2.18
C LEU A 71 -5.16 8.72 -0.70
N ARG A 72 -5.60 7.66 -0.01
CA ARG A 72 -5.76 7.62 1.45
C ARG A 72 -5.06 6.38 1.98
N ALA A 73 -4.34 6.54 3.08
CA ALA A 73 -3.65 5.44 3.75
C ALA A 73 -4.09 5.39 5.21
N PHE A 74 -4.23 4.18 5.73
CA PHE A 74 -4.53 3.90 7.13
C PHE A 74 -3.52 2.86 7.61
N TYR A 75 -3.10 2.95 8.88
CA TYR A 75 -2.14 2.02 9.47
C TYR A 75 -2.68 1.51 10.83
N PRO A 76 -3.70 0.63 10.81
CA PRO A 76 -4.22 0.02 12.02
C PRO A 76 -3.30 -1.09 12.51
N GLU A 77 -3.15 -1.21 13.82
CA GLU A 77 -2.51 -2.34 14.50
C GLU A 77 -3.58 -3.16 15.22
N ILE A 78 -3.55 -4.49 15.05
CA ILE A 78 -4.41 -5.40 15.81
C ILE A 78 -3.55 -6.04 16.88
N TYR A 79 -3.87 -5.78 18.14
CA TYR A 79 -3.15 -6.32 19.29
C TYR A 79 -4.15 -6.78 20.35
N ASN A 80 -4.10 -8.06 20.72
CA ASN A 80 -4.99 -8.65 21.73
C ASN A 80 -6.48 -8.35 21.50
N GLU A 81 -6.95 -8.57 20.26
CA GLU A 81 -8.32 -8.30 19.80
C GLU A 81 -8.76 -6.82 19.77
N ASP A 82 -7.87 -5.89 20.12
CA ASP A 82 -8.13 -4.44 20.02
C ASP A 82 -7.50 -3.85 18.75
N ILE A 83 -8.16 -2.86 18.14
CA ILE A 83 -7.67 -2.09 16.98
C ILE A 83 -7.08 -0.77 17.47
N LEU A 84 -5.79 -0.54 17.19
CA LEU A 84 -5.04 0.65 17.56
C LEU A 84 -4.74 1.52 16.33
N LEU A 85 -4.88 2.84 16.45
CA LEU A 85 -4.48 3.83 15.45
C LEU A 85 -3.33 4.68 16.04
N GLY A 86 -2.35 5.07 15.21
CA GLY A 86 -1.08 5.65 15.69
C GLY A 86 -1.16 6.97 16.50
N ALA A 87 -0.02 7.25 17.16
CA ALA A 87 0.40 8.42 17.95
C ALA A 87 -0.43 8.84 19.18
N TYR A 88 -1.74 8.58 19.25
CA TYR A 88 -2.52 8.90 20.44
C TYR A 88 -3.38 7.73 20.89
N THR A 89 -3.01 7.29 22.09
CA THR A 89 -3.82 6.68 23.14
C THR A 89 -4.00 5.15 23.14
N LYS A 90 -3.57 4.57 24.26
CA LYS A 90 -4.12 3.36 24.89
C LYS A 90 -5.60 3.56 25.29
N GLU A 91 -6.39 4.27 24.48
CA GLU A 91 -7.83 4.33 24.66
C GLU A 91 -8.43 3.31 23.70
N LYS A 92 -9.01 2.29 24.33
CA LYS A 92 -9.74 1.23 23.68
C LYS A 92 -10.80 1.85 22.78
N LEU A 93 -10.89 1.38 21.53
CA LEU A 93 -12.04 1.68 20.69
C LEU A 93 -13.24 0.96 21.34
N GLU A 94 -14.09 1.70 22.07
CA GLU A 94 -15.44 1.24 22.45
C GLU A 94 -16.42 1.42 21.27
#